data_AF-A0A2L2Z1N3-F1
#
_entry.id   AF-A0A2L2Z1N3-F1
#
_cell.length_a   1.000
_cell.length_b   1.000
_cell.length_c   1.000
_cell.angle_alpha   90.00
_cell.angle_beta   90.00
_cell.angle_gamma   90.00
#
_symmetry.space_group_name_H-M   'P 1'
#
loop_
_entity.id
_entity.type
_entity.pdbx_description
1 polymer ?
#
loop_
_entity_poly.entity_id
_entity_poly.type
_entity_poly.pdbx_seq_one_letter_code
_entity_poly.pdbx_strand_id
1 'polypeptide(L)'
;KDSPVEIHKTKIGNWILVPFSGKCKVKHFAGQVLDKEKNLIKVKFLQKKGNCFIWPLKEDISYINLETNTRILPEPNFDRRG
;
A
#
# COMPACT_ATOMS: atom_id res chain seq x y z
N LYS A 1 -15.14 -15.27 7.57
CA LYS A 1 -14.85 -15.45 6.13
C LYS A 1 -14.17 -14.17 5.66
N ASP A 2 -12.85 -14.08 5.79
CA ASP A 2 -12.08 -12.98 5.19
C ASP A 2 -12.00 -13.27 3.70
N SER A 3 -12.93 -12.71 2.93
CA SER A 3 -12.86 -12.75 1.48
C SER A 3 -11.56 -12.09 1.03
N PRO A 4 -10.75 -12.73 0.17
CA PRO A 4 -9.60 -12.07 -0.43
C PRO A 4 -10.10 -10.83 -1.16
N VAL A 5 -9.66 -9.65 -0.73
CA VAL A 5 -10.04 -8.39 -1.37
C VAL A 5 -9.55 -8.45 -2.80
N GLU A 6 -10.43 -8.16 -3.76
CA GLU A 6 -10.23 -8.36 -5.20
C GLU A 6 -9.08 -7.50 -5.74
N ILE A 7 -7.84 -8.00 -5.64
CA ILE A 7 -6.61 -7.34 -6.12
C ILE A 7 -6.64 -7.19 -7.65
N HIS A 8 -7.48 -7.97 -8.32
CA HIS A 8 -7.78 -7.80 -9.75
C HIS A 8 -8.35 -6.43 -10.10
N LYS A 9 -9.07 -5.76 -9.17
CA LYS A 9 -9.64 -4.42 -9.37
C LYS A 9 -8.66 -3.27 -9.14
N THR A 10 -7.47 -3.55 -8.61
CA THR A 10 -6.45 -2.53 -8.36
C THR A 10 -5.93 -1.94 -9.67
N LYS A 11 -5.98 -0.61 -9.77
CA LYS A 11 -5.46 0.19 -10.88
C LYS A 11 -4.27 1.05 -10.42
N ILE A 12 -3.48 1.51 -11.38
CA ILE A 12 -2.45 2.54 -11.14
C ILE A 12 -3.13 3.77 -10.53
N GLY A 13 -2.51 4.33 -9.48
CA GLY A 13 -3.02 5.46 -8.72
C GLY A 13 -3.95 5.09 -7.55
N ASN A 14 -4.40 3.84 -7.43
CA ASN A 14 -5.16 3.42 -6.26
C ASN A 14 -4.28 3.36 -5.00
N TRP A 15 -4.93 3.67 -3.88
CA TRP A 15 -4.37 3.52 -2.56
C TRP A 15 -4.65 2.11 -2.04
N ILE A 16 -3.63 1.48 -1.48
CA ILE A 16 -3.73 0.14 -0.92
C ILE A 16 -3.12 0.08 0.48
N LEU A 17 -3.62 -0.87 1.27
CA LEU A 17 -3.06 -1.27 2.55
C LEU A 17 -2.42 -2.63 2.41
N VAL A 18 -1.14 -2.71 2.76
CA VAL A 18 -0.34 -3.91 2.65
C VAL A 18 -0.02 -4.42 4.04
N PRO A 19 -0.45 -5.64 4.41
CA PRO A 19 0.02 -6.29 5.62
C PRO A 19 1.44 -6.82 5.40
N PHE A 20 2.36 -6.41 6.26
CA PHE A 20 3.70 -6.95 6.36
C PHE A 20 3.83 -7.71 7.67
N SER A 21 3.94 -9.03 7.58
CA SER A 21 4.10 -9.92 8.73
C SER A 21 5.54 -9.89 9.23
N GLY A 22 5.79 -9.23 10.37
CA GLY A 22 7.05 -9.36 11.10
C GLY A 22 7.04 -10.55 12.07
N LYS A 23 8.16 -10.79 12.76
CA LYS A 23 8.34 -11.91 13.72
C LYS A 23 7.30 -12.00 14.85
N CYS A 24 6.59 -10.91 15.16
CA CYS A 24 5.66 -10.86 16.30
C CYS A 24 4.35 -10.11 16.03
N LYS A 25 4.30 -9.24 15.01
CA LYS A 25 3.11 -8.44 14.69
C LYS A 25 3.01 -8.22 13.18
N VAL A 26 1.78 -8.25 12.68
CA VAL A 26 1.46 -7.79 11.33
C VAL A 26 1.37 -6.27 11.36
N LYS A 27 2.25 -5.60 10.64
CA LYS A 27 2.18 -4.14 10.43
C LYS A 27 1.45 -3.87 9.12
N HIS A 28 0.63 -2.83 9.09
CA HIS A 28 -0.06 -2.43 7.88
C HIS A 28 0.57 -1.14 7.35
N PHE A 29 0.92 -1.14 6.07
CA PHE A 29 1.53 0.01 5.39
C PHE A 29 0.61 0.51 4.29
N ALA A 30 0.34 1.81 4.29
CA ALA A 30 -0.42 2.44 3.22
C ALA A 30 0.55 2.79 2.08
N GLY A 31 0.13 2.56 0.84
CA GLY A 31 0.92 2.91 -0.32
C GLY A 31 0.06 3.17 -1.55
N GLN A 32 0.66 3.79 -2.55
CA GLN A 32 0.02 4.05 -3.84
C GLN A 32 0.61 3.12 -4.90
N VAL A 33 -0.25 2.55 -5.73
CA VAL A 33 0.16 1.72 -6.85
C VAL A 33 0.72 2.60 -7.96
N LEU A 34 2.00 2.41 -8.25
CA LEU A 34 2.69 3.09 -9.35
C LEU A 34 2.60 2.30 -10.65
N ASP A 35 2.65 0.98 -10.55
CA ASP A 35 2.67 0.10 -11.71
C ASP A 35 2.05 -1.27 -11.38
N LYS A 36 1.57 -1.96 -12.41
CA LYS A 36 0.93 -3.28 -12.31
C LYS A 36 1.46 -4.20 -13.39
N GLU A 37 2.19 -5.21 -12.96
CA GLU A 37 2.62 -6.34 -13.78
C GLU A 37 1.70 -7.54 -13.56
N LYS A 38 1.90 -8.63 -14.32
CA LYS A 38 1.02 -9.81 -14.32
C LYS A 38 0.72 -10.36 -12.92
N ASN A 39 1.76 -10.50 -12.08
CA ASN A 39 1.64 -11.07 -10.73
C ASN A 39 2.16 -10.13 -9.63
N LEU A 40 2.72 -8.97 -10.00
CA LEU A 40 3.36 -8.04 -9.07
C LEU A 40 2.77 -6.65 -9.25
N ILE A 41 2.61 -5.92 -8.16
CA ILE A 41 2.30 -4.49 -8.17
C ILE A 41 3.47 -3.72 -7.58
N LYS A 42 3.86 -2.64 -8.25
CA LYS A 42 4.86 -1.71 -7.74
C LYS A 42 4.15 -0.66 -6.91
N VAL A 43 4.54 -0.55 -5.65
CA VAL A 43 3.85 0.27 -4.66
C VAL A 43 4.85 1.21 -4.01
N LYS A 44 4.49 2.49 -3.98
CA LYS A 44 5.22 3.52 -3.22
C LYS A 44 4.56 3.67 -1.86
N PHE A 45 5.31 3.43 -0.80
CA PHE A 45 4.79 3.47 0.55
C PHE A 45 4.82 4.87 1.14
N LEU A 46 3.80 5.14 1.95
CA LEU A 46 3.66 6.34 2.75
C LEU A 46 4.19 6.11 4.15
N GLN A 47 4.75 7.16 4.74
CA GLN A 47 5.08 7.20 6.15
C GLN A 47 3.96 7.88 6.92
N LYS A 48 3.53 7.28 8.03
CA LYS A 48 2.59 7.92 8.96
C LYS A 48 3.34 8.95 9.81
N LYS A 49 2.90 10.21 9.78
CA LYS A 49 3.42 11.32 10.60
C LYS A 49 2.26 11.96 11.36
N GLY A 50 2.12 11.59 12.64
CA GLY A 50 0.97 11.98 13.46
C GLY A 50 -0.33 11.39 12.92
N ASN A 51 -1.27 12.27 12.52
CA ASN A 51 -2.58 11.91 11.98
C ASN A 51 -2.64 11.94 10.44
N CYS A 52 -1.54 12.24 9.77
CA CYS A 52 -1.45 12.30 8.31
C CYS A 52 -0.45 11.28 7.77
N PHE A 53 -0.53 11.03 6.47
CA PHE A 53 0.44 10.27 5.72
C PHE A 53 1.24 11.21 4.82
N ILE A 54 2.55 10.98 4.72
CA ILE A 54 3.46 11.77 3.90
C ILE A 54 4.34 10.86 3.03
N TRP A 55 4.88 11.41 1.94
CA TRP A 55 5.96 10.74 1.24
C TRP A 55 7.25 10.83 2.07
N PRO A 56 7.95 9.70 2.29
CA PRO A 56 9.25 9.73 2.94
C PRO A 56 10.27 10.48 2.05
N LEU A 57 11.26 11.12 2.69
CA LEU A 57 12.35 11.84 1.99
C LEU A 57 13.14 10.93 1.04
N LYS A 58 13.33 9.68 1.45
CA LYS A 58 13.85 8.62 0.60
C LYS A 58 12.67 7.79 0.12
N GLU A 59 12.51 7.68 -1.20
CA GLU A 59 11.42 6.88 -1.77
C GLU A 59 11.50 5.43 -1.28
N ASP A 60 10.40 4.97 -0.69
CA ASP A 60 10.23 3.58 -0.28
C ASP A 60 9.28 2.91 -1.28
N ILE A 61 9.87 2.20 -2.24
CA ILE A 61 9.16 1.52 -3.33
C ILE A 61 9.45 0.03 -3.24
N SER A 62 8.41 -0.78 -3.28
CA SER A 62 8.55 -2.24 -3.30
C SER A 62 7.59 -2.90 -4.28
N TYR A 63 7.90 -4.15 -4.61
CA TYR A 63 7.07 -5.02 -5.43
C TYR A 63 6.32 -5.98 -4.52
N ILE A 64 5.01 -6.07 -4.70
CA ILE A 64 4.13 -6.88 -3.87
C ILE A 64 3.44 -7.89 -4.77
N ASN A 65 3.44 -9.16 -4.35
CA ASN A 65 2.68 -10.18 -5.05
C ASN A 65 1.19 -9.89 -4.91
N LEU A 66 0.45 -9.94 -6.03
CA LEU A 66 -1.00 -9.83 -6.09
C LEU A 66 -1.72 -10.91 -5.27
N GLU A 67 -1.04 -11.97 -4.84
CA GLU A 67 -1.60 -12.97 -3.91
C GLU A 67 -1.56 -12.52 -2.44
N THR A 68 -0.79 -11.47 -2.12
CA THR A 68 -0.72 -10.90 -0.77
C THR A 68 -2.05 -10.24 -0.46
N ASN A 69 -2.65 -10.51 0.71
CA ASN A 69 -3.94 -9.98 1.15
C ASN A 69 -3.94 -8.44 1.34
N THR A 70 -3.84 -7.72 0.23
CA THR A 70 -3.82 -6.27 0.13
C THR A 70 -5.25 -5.76 0.03
N ARG A 71 -5.54 -4.69 0.77
CA ARG A 71 -6.87 -4.07 0.75
C ARG A 71 -6.83 -2.76 -0.01
N ILE A 72 -7.76 -2.54 -0.92
CA ILE A 72 -7.92 -1.22 -1.55
C ILE A 72 -8.45 -0.26 -0.49
N LEU A 73 -7.84 0.91 -0.39
CA LEU A 73 -8.23 1.98 0.51
C LEU A 73 -8.80 3.17 -0.26
N PRO A 74 -9.70 3.96 0.36
CA PRO A 74 -9.94 5.32 -0.10
C PRO A 74 -8.66 6.15 0.01
N GLU A 75 -8.64 7.32 -0.64
CA GLU A 75 -7.52 8.26 -0.51
C GLU A 75 -7.28 8.57 0.97
N PRO A 76 -6.08 8.26 1.51
CA PRO A 76 -5.77 8.54 2.90
C PRO A 76 -5.66 10.05 3.09
N ASN A 77 -5.69 10.49 4.36
CA ASN A 77 -5.36 11.86 4.71
C ASN A 77 -3.87 12.13 4.42
N PHE A 78 -3.58 12.40 3.17
CA PHE A 78 -2.27 12.55 2.59
C PHE A 78 -1.92 14.04 2.56
N ASP A 79 -0.95 14.42 3.39
CA ASP A 79 -0.50 15.80 3.44
C ASP A 79 0.42 16.07 2.23
N ARG A 80 -0.11 16.85 1.28
CA ARG A 80 0.62 17.24 0.06
C ARG A 80 1.72 18.28 0.34
N ARG A 81 1.79 18.81 1.57
CA ARG A 81 2.80 19.77 2.02
C ARG A 81 3.81 19.04 2.92
N GLY A 82 4.65 18.22 2.30
CA GLY A 82 5.80 17.59 2.97
C GLY A 82 6.79 18.62 3.52
#